data_AF-W6TW44-F1
#
_entry.id   AF-W6TW44-F1
#
_cell.length_a   1.000
_cell.length_b   1.000
_cell.length_c   1.000
_cell.angle_alpha   90.00
_cell.angle_beta   90.00
_cell.angle_gamma   90.00
#
_symmetry.space_group_name_H-M   'P 1'
#
loop_
_entity.id
_entity.type
_entity.pdbx_description
1 polymer ?
#
loop_
_entity_poly.entity_id
_entity_poly.type
_entity_poly.pdbx_seq_one_letter_code
_entity_poly.pdbx_strand_id
1 'polypeptide(L)'
;MKILITGGKSAQSLKLIKTFADDNIVLADYGDMPSFPSARYYFISLGARNDEIIAHNLLNHCLNEGVDAVLPLHEFEIADILKSKVLFEEFNIHVLMPEKDQIIHLTNI
;
A
#
# COMPACT_ATOMS: atom_id res chain seq x y z
N MET A 1 14.07 -2.22 -4.26
CA MET A 1 13.29 -1.23 -3.48
C MET A 1 12.61 -1.96 -2.32
N LYS A 2 12.18 -1.23 -1.29
CA LYS A 2 11.28 -1.72 -0.26
C LYS A 2 9.88 -1.18 -0.54
N ILE A 3 8.90 -2.06 -0.71
CA ILE A 3 7.54 -1.68 -1.15
C ILE A 3 6.52 -2.13 -0.11
N LEU A 4 5.67 -1.21 0.34
CA LEU A 4 4.49 -1.52 1.13
C LEU A 4 3.30 -1.77 0.22
N ILE A 5 2.65 -2.93 0.34
CA ILE A 5 1.43 -3.28 -0.40
C ILE A 5 0.31 -3.47 0.62
N THR A 6 -0.78 -2.70 0.50
CA THR A 6 -1.95 -2.87 1.38
C THR A 6 -2.81 -4.06 0.94
N GLY A 7 -3.84 -4.43 1.69
CA GLY A 7 -4.61 -5.65 1.40
C GLY A 7 -3.76 -6.92 1.53
N GLY A 8 -2.79 -6.91 2.45
CA GLY A 8 -1.80 -7.98 2.64
C GLY A 8 -2.39 -9.37 2.88
N LYS A 9 -3.65 -9.48 3.32
CA LYS A 9 -4.36 -10.76 3.48
C LYS A 9 -5.00 -11.29 2.20
N SER A 10 -5.07 -10.48 1.14
CA SER A 10 -5.74 -10.85 -0.10
C SER A 10 -4.90 -11.77 -0.98
N ALA A 11 -5.56 -12.61 -1.78
CA ALA A 11 -4.88 -13.39 -2.80
C ALA A 11 -4.21 -12.50 -3.88
N GLN A 12 -4.75 -11.30 -4.09
CA GLN A 12 -4.22 -10.31 -5.04
C GLN A 12 -2.84 -9.81 -4.60
N SER A 13 -2.68 -9.40 -3.35
CA SER A 13 -1.39 -8.91 -2.83
C SER A 13 -0.34 -10.03 -2.86
N LEU A 14 -0.69 -11.25 -2.46
CA LEU A 14 0.21 -12.42 -2.55
C LEU A 14 0.65 -12.73 -3.99
N LYS A 15 -0.24 -12.54 -4.97
CA LYS A 15 0.11 -12.71 -6.38
C LYS A 15 1.05 -11.61 -6.88
N LEU A 16 0.84 -10.36 -6.45
CA LEU A 16 1.64 -9.20 -6.83
C LEU A 16 3.11 -9.29 -6.38
N ILE A 17 3.40 -9.99 -5.27
CA ILE A 17 4.78 -10.22 -4.81
C ILE A 17 5.66 -10.82 -5.91
N LYS A 18 5.09 -11.66 -6.79
CA LYS A 18 5.85 -12.29 -7.89
C LYS A 18 6.28 -11.29 -8.96
N THR A 19 5.57 -10.16 -9.09
CA THR A 19 5.89 -9.08 -10.03
C THR A 19 7.08 -8.25 -9.55
N PHE A 20 7.30 -8.19 -8.24
CA PHE A 20 8.36 -7.42 -7.59
C PHE A 20 9.50 -8.34 -7.12
N ALA A 21 10.02 -9.18 -8.03
CA ALA A 21 10.85 -10.33 -7.66
C ALA A 21 12.17 -9.97 -6.95
N ASP A 22 12.70 -8.77 -7.18
CA ASP A 22 13.96 -8.26 -6.65
C ASP A 22 13.77 -7.22 -5.51
N ASP A 23 12.52 -7.00 -5.09
CA ASP A 23 12.17 -6.03 -4.06
C ASP A 23 11.83 -6.68 -2.71
N ASN A 24 12.02 -5.92 -1.64
CA ASN A 24 11.60 -6.31 -0.28
C ASN A 24 10.15 -5.88 -0.06
N ILE A 25 9.26 -6.84 0.18
CA ILE A 25 7.83 -6.54 0.27
C ILE A 25 7.35 -6.49 1.73
N VAL A 26 6.64 -5.43 2.08
CA VAL A 26 5.90 -5.30 3.33
C VAL A 26 4.42 -5.46 3.00
N LEU A 27 3.80 -6.54 3.48
CA LEU A 27 2.37 -6.77 3.32
C LEU A 27 1.63 -6.16 4.50
N ALA A 28 0.90 -5.07 4.25
CA ALA A 28 0.17 -4.35 5.26
C ALA A 28 -1.33 -4.59 5.13
N ASP A 29 -2.05 -4.65 6.24
CA ASP A 29 -3.52 -4.62 6.22
C ASP A 29 -4.08 -4.12 7.55
N TYR A 30 -5.36 -3.77 7.56
CA TYR A 30 -6.04 -3.33 8.77
C TYR A 30 -6.43 -4.52 9.65
N GLY A 31 -6.42 -4.30 10.96
CA GLY A 31 -6.71 -5.29 11.99
C GLY A 31 -5.58 -6.31 12.13
N ASP A 32 -5.94 -7.52 12.57
CA ASP A 32 -4.96 -8.57 12.86
C ASP A 32 -4.26 -9.07 11.59
N MET A 33 -2.99 -9.44 11.76
CA MET A 33 -2.10 -9.91 10.70
C MET A 33 -1.36 -11.19 11.09
N PRO A 34 -1.08 -12.10 10.13
CA PRO A 34 -0.26 -13.27 10.38
C PRO A 34 1.15 -12.89 10.86
N SER A 35 1.71 -13.65 11.79
CA SER A 35 3.04 -13.38 12.35
C SER A 35 4.17 -14.19 11.71
N PHE A 36 3.95 -14.76 10.52
CA PHE A 36 4.91 -15.64 9.86
C PHE A 36 5.59 -14.90 8.70
N PRO A 37 6.80 -14.36 8.90
CA PRO A 37 7.56 -13.79 7.80
C PRO A 37 8.05 -14.89 6.85
N SER A 38 8.13 -14.56 5.56
CA SER A 38 8.87 -15.34 4.57
C SER A 38 10.21 -14.65 4.28
N ALA A 39 11.08 -15.32 3.53
CA ALA A 39 12.33 -14.70 3.07
C ALA A 39 12.12 -13.50 2.12
N ARG A 40 10.91 -13.31 1.56
CA ARG A 40 10.60 -12.26 0.56
C ARG A 40 9.68 -11.16 1.08
N TYR A 41 8.93 -11.46 2.12
CA TYR A 41 7.95 -10.53 2.66
C TYR A 41 7.65 -10.82 4.12
N TYR A 42 7.23 -9.80 4.84
CA TYR A 42 6.64 -9.93 6.15
C TYR A 42 5.35 -9.12 6.23
N PHE A 43 4.58 -9.38 7.27
CA PHE A 43 3.30 -8.72 7.50
C PHE A 43 3.40 -7.66 8.58
N ILE A 44 2.68 -6.56 8.41
CA ILE A 44 2.47 -5.55 9.44
C ILE A 44 0.98 -5.22 9.55
N SER A 45 0.51 -4.92 10.75
CA SER A 45 -0.82 -4.36 10.96
C SER A 45 -0.79 -2.85 10.78
N LEU A 46 -1.79 -2.31 10.09
CA LEU A 46 -2.08 -0.87 10.01
C LEU A 46 -2.95 -0.39 11.19
N GLY A 47 -3.24 -1.27 12.16
CA GLY A 47 -4.16 -1.00 13.26
C GLY A 47 -5.62 -1.10 12.85
N ALA A 48 -6.52 -0.59 13.70
CA ALA A 48 -7.94 -0.51 13.39
C ALA A 48 -8.19 0.49 12.24
N ARG A 49 -9.05 0.11 11.29
CA ARG A 49 -9.44 0.99 10.19
C ARG A 49 -10.11 2.26 10.76
N ASN A 50 -9.58 3.42 10.35
CA ASN A 50 -10.17 4.73 10.61
C ASN A 50 -10.11 5.56 9.32
N ASP A 51 -11.27 5.74 8.71
CA ASP A 51 -11.42 6.40 7.41
C ASP A 51 -11.05 7.89 7.45
N GLU A 52 -11.04 8.51 8.65
CA GLU A 52 -10.69 9.92 8.81
C GLU A 52 -9.18 10.21 8.69
N ILE A 53 -8.34 9.17 8.80
CA ILE A 53 -6.88 9.32 8.88
C ILE A 53 -6.11 8.37 7.94
N ILE A 54 -6.75 7.79 6.92
CA ILE A 54 -6.15 6.74 6.09
C ILE A 54 -4.79 7.13 5.52
N ALA A 55 -4.71 8.28 4.84
CA ALA A 55 -3.46 8.75 4.24
C ALA A 55 -2.37 9.02 5.29
N HIS A 56 -2.74 9.65 6.41
CA HIS A 56 -1.81 9.94 7.50
C HIS A 56 -1.28 8.67 8.17
N ASN A 57 -2.17 7.73 8.47
CA ASN A 57 -1.82 6.45 9.06
C ASN A 57 -0.86 5.68 8.14
N LEU A 58 -1.20 5.58 6.86
CA LEU A 58 -0.39 4.85 5.90
C LEU A 58 1.00 5.51 5.69
N LEU A 59 1.05 6.84 5.65
CA LEU A 59 2.32 7.58 5.58
C LEU A 59 3.21 7.27 6.79
N ASN A 60 2.66 7.29 8.01
CA ASN A 60 3.42 6.95 9.22
C ASN A 60 3.98 5.53 9.15
N HIS A 61 3.20 4.56 8.68
CA HIS A 61 3.68 3.19 8.47
C HIS A 61 4.78 3.12 7.40
N CYS A 62 4.64 3.85 6.30
CA CYS A 62 5.68 3.92 5.27
C CYS A 62 7.00 4.48 5.83
N LEU A 63 6.94 5.53 6.65
CA LEU A 63 8.09 6.14 7.30
C LEU A 63 8.74 5.20 8.32
N ASN A 64 7.95 4.58 9.20
CA ASN A 64 8.44 3.64 10.21
C ASN A 64 9.14 2.43 9.59
N GLU A 65 8.58 1.94 8.48
CA GLU A 65 9.17 0.83 7.73
C GLU A 65 10.29 1.27 6.79
N GLY A 66 10.46 2.57 6.54
CA GLY A 66 11.44 3.07 5.57
C GLY A 66 11.25 2.48 4.18
N VAL A 67 10.01 2.48 3.67
CA VAL A 67 9.70 1.99 2.33
C VAL A 67 9.97 3.05 1.27
N ASP A 68 10.38 2.62 0.08
CA ASP A 68 10.60 3.50 -1.07
C ASP A 68 9.30 3.75 -1.86
N ALA A 69 8.30 2.87 -1.69
CA ALA A 69 7.05 2.95 -2.42
C ALA A 69 5.87 2.32 -1.65
N VAL A 70 4.66 2.77 -1.98
CA VAL A 70 3.40 2.24 -1.48
C VAL A 70 2.44 1.91 -2.62
N LEU A 71 1.86 0.72 -2.59
CA LEU A 71 0.82 0.24 -3.49
C LEU A 71 -0.47 -0.01 -2.68
N PRO A 72 -1.39 0.96 -2.63
CA PRO A 72 -2.69 0.76 -2.01
C PRO A 72 -3.59 -0.10 -2.90
N LEU A 73 -4.21 -1.13 -2.33
CA LEU A 73 -5.11 -2.06 -3.02
C LEU A 73 -6.58 -1.88 -2.61
N HIS A 74 -6.86 -1.27 -1.47
CA HIS A 74 -8.25 -1.08 -1.05
C HIS A 74 -8.82 0.20 -1.66
N GLU A 75 -10.03 0.11 -2.21
CA GLU A 75 -10.71 1.23 -2.87
C GLU A 75 -10.86 2.45 -1.96
N PHE A 76 -11.16 2.25 -0.67
CA PHE A 76 -11.33 3.34 0.30
C PHE A 76 -10.04 4.11 0.58
N GLU A 77 -8.87 3.55 0.25
CA GLU A 77 -7.58 4.23 0.44
C GLU A 77 -7.27 5.19 -0.71
N ILE A 78 -7.76 4.86 -1.89
CA ILE A 78 -7.32 5.47 -3.15
C ILE A 78 -7.54 6.99 -3.15
N ALA A 79 -8.74 7.43 -2.82
CA ALA A 79 -9.10 8.84 -2.91
C ALA A 79 -8.23 9.73 -2.00
N ASP A 80 -7.97 9.29 -0.77
CA ASP A 80 -7.23 10.09 0.21
C ASP A 80 -5.72 10.02 0.02
N ILE A 81 -5.20 8.87 -0.44
CA ILE A 81 -3.79 8.75 -0.83
C ILE A 81 -3.51 9.61 -2.06
N LEU A 82 -4.37 9.60 -3.07
CA LEU A 82 -4.17 10.43 -4.27
C LEU A 82 -4.17 11.93 -3.95
N LYS A 83 -5.07 12.39 -3.06
CA LYS A 83 -5.04 13.79 -2.56
C LYS A 83 -3.74 14.12 -1.84
N SER A 84 -3.14 13.13 -1.18
CA SER A 84 -1.93 13.27 -0.37
C SER A 84 -0.65 12.87 -1.12
N LYS A 85 -0.72 12.51 -2.41
CA LYS A 85 0.42 11.96 -3.19
C LYS A 85 1.67 12.83 -3.08
N VAL A 86 1.51 14.15 -3.18
CA VAL A 86 2.60 15.12 -3.05
C VAL A 86 3.32 14.98 -1.71
N LEU A 87 2.59 14.78 -0.61
CA LEU A 87 3.18 14.61 0.72
C LEU A 87 4.01 13.33 0.81
N PHE A 88 3.56 12.22 0.23
CA PHE A 88 4.36 10.99 0.16
C PHE A 88 5.66 11.22 -0.64
N GLU A 89 5.56 11.93 -1.76
CA GLU A 89 6.69 12.24 -2.63
C GLU A 89 7.72 13.17 -1.94
N GLU A 90 7.28 14.11 -1.09
CA GLU A 90 8.17 14.94 -0.26
C GLU A 90 9.05 14.11 0.68
N PHE A 91 8.59 12.91 1.08
CA PHE A 91 9.35 11.96 1.88
C PHE A 91 10.05 10.87 1.03
N ASN A 92 10.14 11.05 -0.28
CA ASN A 92 10.70 10.07 -1.24
C ASN A 92 9.96 8.73 -1.24
N ILE A 93 8.67 8.71 -0.90
CA ILE A 93 7.82 7.52 -0.98
C ILE A 93 7.00 7.61 -2.27
N HIS A 94 7.24 6.70 -3.20
CA HIS A 94 6.51 6.68 -4.46
C HIS A 94 5.14 6.01 -4.31
N VAL A 95 4.07 6.72 -4.70
CA VAL A 95 2.72 6.15 -4.71
C VAL A 95 2.49 5.41 -6.03
N LEU A 96 2.50 4.08 -5.98
CA LEU A 96 2.30 3.19 -7.12
C LEU A 96 0.81 3.14 -7.49
N MET A 97 0.36 4.12 -8.24
CA MET A 97 -1.01 4.21 -8.75
C MET A 97 -1.00 4.50 -10.24
N PRO A 98 -1.97 3.96 -11.00
CA PRO A 98 -2.14 4.35 -12.40
C PRO A 98 -2.38 5.86 -12.51
N GLU A 99 -1.73 6.47 -13.49
CA GLU A 99 -1.99 7.85 -13.86
C GLU A 99 -3.37 7.97 -14.52
N LYS A 100 -3.92 9.19 -14.58
CA LYS A 100 -5.31 9.42 -15.06
C LYS A 100 -5.57 8.85 -16.46
N ASP A 101 -4.57 8.88 -17.33
CA ASP A 101 -4.63 8.38 -18.71
C ASP A 101 -4.53 6.84 -18.81
N GLN A 102 -4.16 6.17 -17.71
CA GLN A 102 -4.08 4.71 -17.60
C GLN A 102 -5.34 4.09 -16.98
N ILE A 103 -6.24 4.91 -16.41
CA ILE A 103 -7.46 4.45 -15.75
C ILE A 103 -8.59 4.39 -16.79
N ILE A 104 -9.18 3.20 -16.94
CA ILE A 104 -10.41 3.04 -17.71
C ILE A 104 -11.59 3.41 -16.81
N HIS A 105 -12.23 4.54 -17.08
CA HIS A 105 -13.47 4.93 -16.41
C HIS A 105 -14.62 4.02 -16.85
N LEU A 106 -15.05 3.13 -15.96
CA LEU A 106 -16.30 2.39 -16.12
C LEU A 106 -17.46 3.32 -15.74
N THR A 107 -17.82 4.24 -16.63
CA THR A 107 -19.07 5.01 -16.49
C THR A 107 -20.26 4.06 -16.72
N ASN A 108 -21.10 3.94 -15.69
CA ASN A 108 -22.44 3.34 -15.66
C ASN A 108 -22.52 1.80 -15.71
N ILE A 109 -22.76 1.19 -14.53
CA ILE A 109 -23.67 0.06 -14.37
C ILE A 109 -24.76 0.51 -13.40
#